data_AF-A0AB74CMK7-F1
#
_entry.id   AF-A0AB74CMK7-F1
#
_cell.length_a   1.000
_cell.length_b   1.000
_cell.length_c   1.000
_cell.angle_alpha   90.00
_cell.angle_beta   90.00
_cell.angle_gamma   90.00
#
_symmetry.space_group_name_H-M   'P 1'
#
loop_
_entity.id
_entity.type
_entity.pdbx_description
1 polymer ?
#
loop_
_entity_poly.entity_id
_entity_poly.type
_entity_poly.pdbx_seq_one_letter_code
_entity_poly.pdbx_strand_id
1 'polypeptide(L)'
;MAENTKDSAPSAVSTDNLNQPKRVILQHRANDFDNWSGEDYHSVIRLYAALSRRPVDEFDFGRKIHYTHAQTPLAAVRGFFYMTLDLHKDLLRNPDPSQVQHEIYRVCRTEDGTISPCKFRSPVKEQNLLRKIRHFSDTLDGGD
;
A
#
# COMPACT_ATOMS: atom_id res chain seq x y z
N MET A 1 -19.80 -25.48 -50.28
CA MET A 1 -20.90 -24.53 -50.00
C MET A 1 -21.71 -25.15 -48.86
N ALA A 2 -21.78 -24.65 -47.63
CA ALA A 2 -21.45 -23.34 -47.07
C ALA A 2 -20.92 -23.47 -45.64
N GLU A 3 -20.00 -22.55 -45.32
CA GLU A 3 -19.57 -22.09 -44.00
C GLU A 3 -20.77 -21.64 -43.14
N ASN A 4 -20.73 -21.85 -41.82
CA ASN A 4 -20.83 -20.72 -40.89
C ASN A 4 -20.44 -21.14 -39.46
N THR A 5 -19.25 -20.69 -39.07
CA THR A 5 -18.76 -20.54 -37.71
C THR A 5 -19.68 -19.60 -36.93
N LYS A 6 -20.03 -19.91 -35.67
CA LYS A 6 -20.57 -18.90 -34.77
C LYS A 6 -20.03 -19.01 -33.34
N ASP A 7 -19.20 -18.03 -33.05
CA ASP A 7 -18.96 -17.34 -31.78
C ASP A 7 -18.40 -18.13 -30.59
N SER A 8 -17.07 -18.06 -30.51
CA SER A 8 -16.34 -17.74 -29.31
C SER A 8 -17.04 -16.65 -28.48
N ALA A 9 -17.56 -17.00 -27.31
CA ALA A 9 -17.74 -16.02 -26.24
C ALA A 9 -16.39 -15.89 -25.51
N PRO A 10 -15.69 -14.75 -25.56
CA PRO A 10 -14.64 -14.50 -24.57
C PRO A 10 -15.35 -14.32 -23.23
N SER A 11 -15.08 -15.24 -22.30
CA SER A 11 -15.42 -15.05 -20.88
C SER A 11 -15.05 -13.62 -20.49
N ALA A 12 -16.05 -12.86 -20.06
CA ALA A 12 -15.86 -11.54 -19.50
C ALA A 12 -14.95 -11.68 -18.27
N VAL A 13 -13.64 -11.48 -18.50
CA VAL A 13 -12.70 -11.19 -17.43
C VAL A 13 -13.24 -9.95 -16.76
N SER A 14 -13.71 -10.08 -15.52
CA SER A 14 -14.11 -8.97 -14.67
C SER A 14 -13.00 -7.94 -14.66
N THR A 15 -13.21 -6.85 -15.39
CA THR A 15 -12.36 -5.66 -15.47
C THR A 15 -12.25 -4.94 -14.13
N ASP A 16 -13.04 -5.34 -13.13
CA ASP A 16 -12.96 -4.88 -11.75
C ASP A 16 -11.59 -5.12 -11.07
N ASN A 17 -10.84 -6.14 -11.51
CA ASN A 17 -9.52 -6.45 -10.93
C ASN A 17 -8.37 -5.58 -11.49
N LEU A 18 -8.59 -4.85 -12.59
CA LEU A 18 -7.54 -4.05 -13.24
C LEU A 18 -7.34 -2.66 -12.61
N ASN A 19 -8.29 -2.22 -11.79
CA ASN A 19 -8.26 -0.89 -11.18
C ASN A 19 -7.98 -0.89 -9.67
N GLN A 20 -7.83 -2.07 -9.06
CA GLN A 20 -7.54 -2.15 -7.63
C GLN A 20 -6.05 -1.94 -7.39
N PRO A 21 -5.68 -1.06 -6.43
CA PRO A 21 -4.28 -0.92 -6.06
C PRO A 21 -3.75 -2.28 -5.61
N LYS A 22 -2.65 -2.67 -6.20
CA LYS A 22 -1.90 -3.86 -5.83
C LYS A 22 -1.01 -3.58 -4.61
N ARG A 23 -0.61 -2.32 -4.43
CA ARG A 23 0.19 -1.83 -3.32
C ARG A 23 -0.35 -0.52 -2.77
N VAL A 24 -0.24 -0.33 -1.47
CA VAL A 24 -0.60 0.92 -0.80
C VAL A 24 0.60 1.39 -0.03
N ILE A 25 0.91 2.67 -0.16
CA ILE A 25 1.99 3.33 0.56
C ILE A 25 1.36 4.37 1.46
N LEU A 26 1.58 4.22 2.75
CA LEU A 26 1.15 5.13 3.80
C LEU A 26 2.38 5.87 4.31
N GLN A 27 2.47 7.16 3.99
CA GLN A 27 3.52 8.05 4.48
C GLN A 27 3.06 8.66 5.80
N HIS A 28 3.85 8.47 6.86
CA HIS A 28 3.61 9.00 8.19
C HIS A 28 4.62 10.10 8.52
N ARG A 29 4.18 11.15 9.21
CA ARG A 29 5.10 12.15 9.80
C ARG A 29 5.54 11.66 11.17
N ALA A 30 6.85 11.63 11.44
CA ALA A 30 7.42 11.16 12.69
C ALA A 30 6.84 11.90 13.91
N ASN A 31 6.71 13.23 13.81
CA ASN A 31 6.17 14.07 14.89
C ASN A 31 4.68 13.86 15.18
N ASP A 32 3.92 13.21 14.28
CA ASP A 32 2.50 12.94 14.51
C ASP A 32 2.32 11.64 15.33
N PHE A 33 3.39 10.86 15.50
CA PHE A 33 3.39 9.56 16.18
C PHE A 33 4.58 9.48 17.14
N ASP A 34 4.49 10.22 18.25
CA ASP A 34 5.46 10.10 19.34
C ASP A 34 5.46 8.65 19.85
N ASN A 35 6.59 7.97 19.67
CA ASN A 35 6.81 6.60 20.11
C ASN A 35 5.86 5.57 19.48
N TRP A 36 5.75 5.58 18.13
CA TRP A 36 4.99 4.62 17.30
C TRP A 36 4.79 3.25 17.94
N SER A 37 3.55 2.96 18.30
CA SER A 37 3.14 1.74 18.99
C SER A 37 2.52 0.71 18.03
N GLY A 38 2.37 -0.52 18.51
CA GLY A 38 1.57 -1.52 17.81
C GLY A 38 0.11 -1.09 17.61
N GLU A 39 -0.45 -0.29 18.53
CA GLU A 39 -1.81 0.23 18.41
C GLU A 39 -1.92 1.28 17.29
N ASP A 40 -0.94 2.16 17.13
CA ASP A 40 -0.88 3.12 16.02
C ASP A 40 -0.87 2.38 14.68
N TYR A 41 -0.04 1.35 14.60
CA TYR A 41 0.05 0.47 13.45
C TYR A 41 -1.31 -0.16 13.12
N HIS A 42 -2.00 -0.77 14.09
CA HIS A 42 -3.34 -1.34 13.88
C HIS A 42 -4.39 -0.29 13.49
N SER A 43 -4.32 0.90 14.08
CA SER A 43 -5.25 2.00 13.82
C SER A 43 -5.13 2.50 12.39
N VAL A 44 -3.91 2.58 11.86
CA VAL A 44 -3.63 2.94 10.46
C VAL A 44 -4.18 1.89 9.49
N ILE A 45 -4.01 0.60 9.81
CA ILE A 45 -4.57 -0.49 9.00
C ILE A 45 -6.10 -0.44 8.98
N ARG A 46 -6.73 -0.26 10.15
CA ARG A 46 -8.19 -0.10 10.26
C ARG A 46 -8.69 1.09 9.45
N LEU A 47 -7.97 2.21 9.50
CA LEU A 47 -8.28 3.39 8.71
C LEU A 47 -8.25 3.07 7.21
N TYR A 48 -7.17 2.44 6.73
CA TYR A 48 -7.09 2.09 5.32
C TYR A 48 -8.15 1.06 4.88
N ALA A 49 -8.42 0.05 5.71
CA ALA A 49 -9.48 -0.93 5.46
C ALA A 49 -10.84 -0.24 5.32
N ALA A 50 -11.17 0.69 6.22
CA ALA A 50 -12.40 1.48 6.14
C ALA A 50 -12.47 2.35 4.87
N LEU A 51 -11.38 3.04 4.50
CA LEU A 51 -11.32 3.86 3.27
C LEU A 51 -11.53 3.03 2.00
N SER A 52 -10.90 1.85 1.94
CA SER A 52 -10.96 0.95 0.80
C SER A 52 -12.21 0.05 0.80
N ARG A 53 -13.08 0.18 1.81
CA ARG A 53 -14.26 -0.67 2.05
C ARG A 53 -13.89 -2.16 2.09
N ARG A 54 -12.70 -2.47 2.60
CA ARG A 54 -12.20 -3.82 2.81
C ARG A 54 -12.44 -4.27 4.25
N PRO A 55 -12.69 -5.57 4.49
CA PRO A 55 -12.77 -6.08 5.85
C PRO A 55 -11.39 -5.97 6.52
N VAL A 56 -11.35 -5.49 7.77
CA VAL A 56 -10.09 -5.39 8.54
C VAL A 56 -9.43 -6.76 8.72
N ASP A 57 -10.23 -7.83 8.80
CA ASP A 57 -9.77 -9.22 8.96
C ASP A 57 -8.95 -9.72 7.75
N GLU A 58 -9.02 -9.02 6.61
CA GLU A 58 -8.16 -9.29 5.44
C GLU A 58 -6.68 -8.96 5.74
N PHE A 59 -6.45 -8.00 6.63
CA PHE A 59 -5.13 -7.55 7.08
C PHE A 59 -4.70 -8.25 8.37
N ASP A 60 -5.45 -9.26 8.83
CA ASP A 60 -5.12 -10.01 10.02
C ASP A 60 -3.77 -10.73 9.84
N PHE A 61 -2.79 -10.32 10.66
CA PHE A 61 -1.40 -10.75 10.61
C PHE A 61 -1.23 -12.27 10.79
N GLY A 62 -2.22 -12.95 11.38
CA GLY A 62 -2.23 -14.40 11.51
C GLY A 62 -2.51 -15.14 10.19
N ARG A 63 -3.22 -14.52 9.25
CA ARG A 63 -3.69 -15.17 8.02
C ARG A 63 -2.77 -14.95 6.81
N LYS A 64 -1.82 -13.99 6.89
CA LYS A 64 -0.81 -13.68 5.87
C LYS A 64 -1.38 -13.49 4.45
N ILE A 65 -2.61 -12.97 4.35
CA ILE A 65 -3.26 -12.73 3.06
C ILE A 65 -2.61 -11.51 2.38
N HIS A 66 -2.26 -10.50 3.18
CA HIS A 66 -1.56 -9.29 2.78
C HIS A 66 -0.25 -9.15 3.54
N TYR A 67 0.81 -8.71 2.85
CA TYR A 67 2.08 -8.41 3.48
C TYR A 67 2.15 -6.94 3.86
N THR A 68 2.56 -6.67 5.10
CA THR A 68 2.79 -5.30 5.57
C THR A 68 4.25 -5.10 5.91
N HIS A 69 4.83 -4.06 5.34
CA HIS A 69 6.20 -3.63 5.61
C HIS A 69 6.15 -2.24 6.23
N ALA A 70 6.55 -2.10 7.50
CA ALA A 70 6.69 -0.80 8.14
C ALA A 70 8.16 -0.47 8.34
N GLN A 71 8.58 0.70 7.85
CA GLN A 71 9.86 1.28 8.21
C GLN A 71 9.80 1.76 9.66
N THR A 72 10.87 1.54 10.42
CA THR A 72 10.98 2.08 11.78
C THR A 72 10.97 3.61 11.74
N PRO A 73 10.24 4.29 12.64
CA PRO A 73 10.28 5.75 12.72
C PRO A 73 11.69 6.30 12.99
N LEU A 74 12.56 5.51 13.62
CA LEU A 74 13.96 5.87 13.84
C LEU A 74 14.74 5.95 12.51
N ALA A 75 14.35 5.19 11.49
CA ALA A 75 14.90 5.26 10.14
C ALA A 75 14.23 6.36 9.29
N ALA A 76 13.39 7.22 9.88
CA ALA A 76 12.67 8.26 9.15
C ALA A 76 13.64 9.27 8.52
N VAL A 77 13.60 9.38 7.19
CA VAL A 77 14.38 10.39 6.46
C VAL A 77 13.55 11.66 6.31
N ARG A 78 14.07 12.77 6.83
CA ARG A 78 13.40 14.09 6.87
C ARG A 78 12.11 14.10 7.70
N GLY A 79 12.04 13.27 8.75
CA GLY A 79 10.90 13.21 9.65
C GLY A 79 9.67 12.49 9.08
N PHE A 80 9.86 11.63 8.08
CA PHE A 80 8.81 10.74 7.56
C PHE A 80 9.27 9.28 7.54
N PHE A 81 8.36 8.38 7.90
CA PHE A 81 8.52 6.94 7.74
C PHE A 81 7.34 6.38 6.94
N TYR A 82 7.49 5.15 6.44
CA TYR A 82 6.54 4.58 5.48
C TYR A 82 6.04 3.21 5.95
N MET A 83 4.76 2.97 5.71
CA MET A 83 4.16 1.65 5.77
C MET A 83 3.67 1.27 4.38
N THR A 84 4.01 0.07 3.92
CA THR A 84 3.59 -0.49 2.64
C THR A 84 2.68 -1.68 2.90
N LEU A 85 1.51 -1.68 2.24
CA LEU A 85 0.55 -2.79 2.24
C LEU A 85 0.51 -3.41 0.86
N ASP A 86 0.86 -4.68 0.76
CA ASP A 86 0.73 -5.47 -0.46
C ASP A 86 -0.63 -6.18 -0.43
N LEU A 87 -1.54 -5.72 -1.30
CA LEU A 87 -2.93 -6.15 -1.36
C LEU A 87 -3.17 -7.35 -2.28
N HIS A 88 -2.12 -7.80 -2.97
CA HIS A 88 -2.22 -8.85 -3.96
C HIS A 88 -1.28 -9.99 -3.60
N LYS A 89 -1.87 -11.14 -3.28
CA LYS A 89 -1.22 -12.42 -2.96
C LYS A 89 -0.20 -12.90 -3.98
N ASP A 90 -0.36 -12.53 -5.25
CA ASP A 90 0.59 -12.89 -6.33
C ASP A 90 1.73 -11.88 -6.54
N LEU A 91 1.83 -10.83 -5.71
CA LEU A 91 3.04 -10.00 -5.69
C LEU A 91 4.15 -10.81 -5.02
N LEU A 92 5.00 -11.37 -5.88
CA LEU A 92 6.33 -11.87 -5.54
C LEU A 92 7.04 -10.85 -4.63
N ARG A 93 7.78 -11.31 -3.61
CA ARG A 93 8.65 -10.49 -2.73
C ARG A 93 9.26 -9.30 -3.50
N ASN A 94 9.05 -8.09 -3.01
CA ASN A 94 9.69 -6.86 -3.51
C ASN A 94 9.50 -6.55 -5.02
N PRO A 95 8.26 -6.45 -5.52
CA PRO A 95 8.02 -5.98 -6.88
C PRO A 95 8.40 -4.51 -7.02
N ASP A 96 8.92 -4.12 -8.19
CA ASP A 96 9.29 -2.73 -8.48
C ASP A 96 8.05 -1.83 -8.28
N PRO A 97 8.09 -0.84 -7.36
CA PRO A 97 6.94 0.01 -7.08
C PRO A 97 6.50 0.85 -8.29
N SER A 98 7.36 1.01 -9.31
CA SER A 98 6.99 1.66 -10.58
C SER A 98 6.18 0.76 -11.54
N GLN A 99 6.24 -0.56 -11.35
CA GLN A 99 5.57 -1.55 -12.21
C GLN A 99 4.23 -2.04 -11.63
N VAL A 100 3.91 -1.61 -10.40
CA VAL A 100 2.73 -2.04 -9.67
C VAL A 100 1.79 -0.85 -9.48
N GLN A 101 0.50 -1.05 -9.79
CA GLN A 101 -0.52 -0.04 -9.51
C GLN A 101 -0.57 0.21 -8.00
N HIS A 102 -0.30 1.44 -7.59
CA HIS A 102 -0.20 1.81 -6.19
C HIS A 102 -1.10 2.99 -5.83
N GLU A 103 -1.46 3.04 -4.56
CA GLU A 103 -2.06 4.22 -3.95
C GLU A 103 -1.16 4.78 -2.87
N ILE A 104 -0.99 6.11 -2.86
CA ILE A 104 -0.21 6.80 -1.83
C ILE A 104 -1.14 7.67 -0.99
N TYR A 105 -1.08 7.47 0.31
CA TYR A 105 -1.73 8.33 1.30
C TYR A 105 -0.69 8.92 2.23
N ARG A 106 -0.86 10.20 2.55
CA ARG A 106 -0.22 10.81 3.71
C ARG A 106 -1.15 10.64 4.90
N VAL A 107 -0.66 10.02 5.95
CA VAL A 107 -1.40 9.78 7.19
C VAL A 107 -0.90 10.75 8.23
N CYS A 108 -1.80 11.58 8.75
CA CYS A 108 -1.52 12.57 9.79
C CYS A 108 -2.37 12.27 11.03
N ARG A 109 -1.82 12.53 12.22
CA ARG A 109 -2.61 12.59 13.45
C ARG A 109 -2.97 14.04 13.75
N THR A 110 -4.24 14.31 13.98
CA THR A 110 -4.74 15.63 14.38
C THR A 110 -4.56 15.85 15.89
N GLU A 111 -4.70 17.09 16.35
CA GLU A 111 -4.47 17.47 17.76
C GLU A 111 -5.40 16.74 18.74
N ASP A 112 -6.59 16.33 18.29
CA ASP A 112 -7.55 15.51 19.04
C ASP A 112 -7.18 14.00 19.08
N GLY A 113 -6.06 13.61 18.48
CA GLY A 113 -5.60 12.23 18.41
C GLY A 113 -6.17 11.43 17.23
N THR A 114 -7.08 12.00 16.44
CA THR A 114 -7.70 11.31 15.29
C THR A 114 -6.69 11.11 14.16
N ILE A 115 -6.72 9.93 13.52
CA ILE A 115 -5.86 9.65 12.36
C ILE A 115 -6.63 9.97 11.09
N SER A 116 -6.05 10.79 10.22
CA SER A 116 -6.66 11.25 8.96
C SER A 116 -5.79 10.88 7.75
N PRO A 117 -6.40 10.34 6.67
CA PRO A 117 -5.71 10.02 5.43
C PRO A 117 -5.90 11.14 4.39
N CYS A 118 -4.80 11.62 3.84
CA CYS A 118 -4.77 12.59 2.75
C CYS A 118 -4.21 11.92 1.50
N LYS A 119 -5.05 11.64 0.50
CA LYS A 119 -4.59 11.06 -0.77
C LYS A 119 -3.57 11.99 -1.43
N PHE A 120 -2.46 11.42 -1.84
CA PHE A 120 -1.41 12.17 -2.52
C PHE A 120 -1.90 12.53 -3.94
N ARG A 121 -1.77 13.80 -4.34
CA ARG A 121 -2.33 14.30 -5.62
C ARG A 121 -1.27 14.84 -6.59
N SER A 122 -0.01 14.86 -6.19
CA SER A 122 1.07 15.46 -6.98
C SER A 122 1.91 14.37 -7.66
N PRO A 123 1.79 14.18 -8.99
CA PRO A 123 2.47 13.09 -9.70
C PRO A 123 4.01 13.18 -9.59
N VAL A 124 4.56 14.40 -9.58
CA VAL A 124 6.01 14.62 -9.43
C VAL A 124 6.50 14.19 -8.03
N LYS A 125 5.78 14.60 -6.99
CA LYS A 125 6.14 14.24 -5.60
C LYS A 125 5.93 12.74 -5.35
N GLU A 126 4.93 12.14 -5.99
CA GLU A 126 4.66 10.71 -5.98
C GLU A 126 5.81 9.92 -6.59
N GLN A 127 6.26 10.25 -7.81
CA GLN A 127 7.43 9.60 -8.43
C GLN A 127 8.71 9.75 -7.59
N ASN A 128 8.93 10.92 -6.98
CA ASN A 128 10.07 11.12 -6.08
C ASN A 128 9.97 10.23 -4.82
N LEU A 129 8.75 10.01 -4.32
CA LEU A 129 8.51 9.17 -3.16
C LEU A 129 8.71 7.69 -3.51
N LEU A 130 8.20 7.21 -4.65
CA LEU A 130 8.41 5.85 -5.11
C LEU A 130 9.91 5.52 -5.26
N ARG A 131 10.71 6.45 -5.81
CA ARG A 131 12.17 6.29 -5.88
C ARG A 131 12.82 6.14 -4.51
N LYS A 132 12.36 6.88 -3.50
CA LYS A 132 12.86 6.74 -2.12
C LYS A 132 12.47 5.41 -1.50
N ILE A 133 11.21 5.00 -1.67
CA ILE A 133 10.71 3.74 -1.12
C ILE A 133 11.45 2.56 -1.73
N ARG A 134 11.69 2.58 -3.04
CA ARG A 134 12.53 1.58 -3.71
C ARG A 134 13.90 1.46 -3.05
N HIS A 135 14.57 2.58 -2.80
CA HIS A 135 15.85 2.55 -2.09
C HIS A 135 15.74 1.85 -0.73
N PHE A 136 14.69 2.12 0.07
CA PHE A 136 14.50 1.43 1.34
C PHE A 136 14.19 -0.06 1.18
N SER A 137 13.27 -0.43 0.28
CA SER A 137 12.90 -1.83 0.02
C SER A 137 14.09 -2.67 -0.47
N ASP A 138 14.90 -2.11 -1.36
CA ASP A 138 16.08 -2.78 -1.93
C ASP A 138 17.22 -2.92 -0.90
N THR A 139 17.33 -2.00 0.06
CA THR A 139 18.40 -2.03 1.10
C THR A 139 18.07 -2.98 2.26
N LEU A 140 16.79 -3.34 2.45
CA LEU A 140 16.38 -4.34 3.45
C LEU A 140 16.79 -5.78 3.05
N ASP A 141 17.21 -6.03 1.80
CA ASP A 141 17.82 -7.28 1.34
C ASP A 141 19.35 -7.33 1.57
N GLY A 142 19.95 -6.28 2.13
CA GLY A 142 21.39 -6.20 2.42
C GLY A 142 21.80 -6.71 3.82
N GLY A 143 21.00 -7.58 4.43
CA GLY A 143 21.34 -8.24 5.69
C GLY A 143 21.96 -9.62 5.42
N ASP A 144 23.29 -9.65 5.38
CA ASP A 144 24.08 -10.84 5.76
C ASP A 144 23.88 -11.11 7.26
#